data_AF-A0A6G5A8E5-F1
#
_entry.id   AF-A0A6G5A8E5-F1
#
_cell.length_a   1.000
_cell.length_b   1.000
_cell.length_c   1.000
_cell.angle_alpha   90.00
_cell.angle_beta   90.00
_cell.angle_gamma   90.00
#
_symmetry.space_group_name_H-M   'P 1'
#
loop_
_entity.id
_entity.type
_entity.pdbx_description
1 polymer ?
#
loop_
_entity_poly.entity_id
_entity_poly.type
_entity_poly.pdbx_seq_one_letter_code
_entity_poly.pdbx_strand_id
1 'polypeptide(L)'
;MRTRGKVTIIPRHCWALNCKNSMDNNPSLQFFTFPRDRFLSTQWCVNSGHDNLSECARQSLRRRGALLCEKHFRQSQFMAPKDGNDVNAPKQLLWNAIPTLFPLPLEPEASVGKQSKAAPQEAGSGEERKQENVEDYEMAALPTFGRER
;
A
#
# COMPACT_ATOMS: atom_id res chain seq x y z
N MET A 1 21.18 -31.63 29.06
CA MET A 1 19.81 -31.09 29.28
C MET A 1 19.61 -29.88 28.39
N ARG A 2 18.84 -29.98 27.29
CA ARG A 2 18.57 -28.83 26.41
C ARG A 2 17.37 -28.07 26.98
N THR A 3 17.61 -26.91 27.57
CA THR A 3 16.54 -26.01 28.00
C THR A 3 15.72 -25.62 26.78
N ARG A 4 14.45 -26.05 26.75
CA ARG A 4 13.47 -25.58 25.75
C ARG A 4 13.38 -24.07 25.91
N GLY A 5 13.96 -23.32 24.97
CA GLY A 5 13.83 -21.87 24.94
C GLY A 5 12.35 -21.53 25.01
N LYS A 6 11.96 -20.69 25.98
CA LYS A 6 10.61 -20.14 26.07
C LYS A 6 10.34 -19.45 24.74
N VAL A 7 9.51 -20.07 23.90
CA VAL A 7 8.98 -19.41 22.70
C VAL A 7 8.08 -18.30 23.22
N THR A 8 8.60 -17.08 23.28
CA THR A 8 7.80 -15.90 23.53
C THR A 8 6.86 -15.75 22.34
N ILE A 9 5.62 -16.20 22.50
CA ILE A 9 4.56 -15.99 21.52
C ILE A 9 4.29 -14.49 21.51
N ILE A 10 4.84 -13.80 20.51
CA ILE A 10 4.59 -12.37 20.33
C ILE A 10 3.13 -12.24 19.86
N PRO A 11 2.26 -11.54 20.62
CA PRO A 11 0.86 -11.42 20.27
C PRO A 11 0.71 -10.67 18.93
N ARG A 12 0.11 -11.35 17.95
CA ARG A 12 -0.16 -10.81 16.62
C ARG A 12 -1.40 -9.92 16.66
N HIS A 13 -1.19 -8.62 16.84
CA HIS A 13 -2.23 -7.60 16.90
C HIS A 13 -2.11 -6.61 15.74
N CYS A 14 -3.21 -5.93 15.42
CA CYS A 14 -3.20 -4.85 14.45
C CYS A 14 -2.39 -3.67 15.00
N TRP A 15 -1.47 -3.15 14.21
CA TRP A 15 -0.61 -2.02 14.54
C TRP A 15 -1.19 -0.66 14.15
N ALA A 16 -2.40 -0.65 13.61
CA ALA A 16 -3.13 0.58 13.30
C ALA A 16 -3.43 1.38 14.57
N LEU A 17 -3.28 2.70 14.51
CA LEU A 17 -3.70 3.60 15.58
C LEU A 17 -5.20 3.39 15.87
N ASN A 18 -5.54 3.28 17.15
CA ASN A 18 -6.90 3.01 17.65
C ASN A 18 -7.52 1.66 17.26
N CYS A 19 -6.74 0.71 16.74
CA CYS A 19 -7.24 -0.62 16.43
C CYS A 19 -6.90 -1.63 17.51
N LYS A 20 -7.94 -2.19 18.16
CA LYS A 20 -7.79 -3.24 19.20
C LYS A 20 -7.98 -4.66 18.64
N ASN A 21 -8.05 -4.79 17.31
CA ASN A 21 -8.22 -6.08 16.65
C ASN A 21 -6.93 -6.88 16.79
N SER A 22 -7.06 -8.12 17.24
CA SER A 22 -5.95 -9.07 17.38
C SER A 22 -6.38 -10.41 16.83
N MET A 23 -5.44 -11.24 16.42
CA MET A 23 -5.73 -12.58 15.90
C MET A 23 -6.49 -13.44 16.91
N ASP A 24 -6.25 -13.22 18.20
CA ASP A 24 -6.92 -13.89 19.31
C ASP A 24 -8.36 -13.39 19.51
N ASN A 25 -8.56 -12.07 19.46
CA ASN A 25 -9.85 -11.44 19.70
C ASN A 25 -10.80 -11.55 18.49
N ASN A 26 -10.25 -11.56 17.27
CA ASN A 26 -11.01 -11.59 16.03
C ASN A 26 -10.37 -12.57 15.04
N PRO A 27 -10.53 -13.89 15.24
CA PRO A 27 -9.94 -14.90 14.36
C PRO A 27 -10.57 -14.90 12.95
N SER A 28 -11.78 -14.35 12.80
CA SER A 28 -12.45 -14.20 11.51
C SER A 28 -11.82 -13.13 10.61
N LEU A 29 -11.03 -12.21 11.17
CA LEU A 29 -10.37 -11.17 10.41
C LEU A 29 -9.04 -11.65 9.87
N GLN A 30 -8.72 -11.20 8.66
CA GLN A 30 -7.41 -11.45 8.09
C GLN A 30 -6.41 -10.37 8.46
N PHE A 31 -5.17 -10.79 8.71
CA PHE A 31 -4.06 -9.94 9.12
C PHE A 31 -2.95 -10.00 8.08
N PHE A 32 -2.50 -8.84 7.64
CA PHE A 32 -1.53 -8.67 6.57
C PHE A 32 -0.21 -8.11 7.11
N THR A 33 0.89 -8.70 6.64
CA THR A 33 2.24 -8.22 6.96
C THR A 33 2.64 -7.05 6.08
N PHE A 34 3.51 -6.19 6.60
CA PHE A 34 4.07 -5.09 5.83
C PHE A 34 4.79 -5.61 4.56
N PRO A 35 4.63 -4.92 3.43
CA PRO A 35 5.25 -5.30 2.16
C PRO A 35 6.79 -5.24 2.22
N ARG A 36 7.47 -5.86 1.26
CA ARG A 36 8.94 -5.78 1.15
C ARG A 36 9.39 -4.46 0.55
N ASP A 37 8.55 -3.90 -0.32
CA ASP A 37 8.79 -2.64 -0.98
C ASP A 37 8.98 -1.50 0.04
N ARG A 38 9.96 -0.64 -0.21
CA ARG A 38 10.29 0.47 0.70
C ARG A 38 9.15 1.47 0.75
N PHE A 39 8.70 1.92 -0.43
CA PHE A 39 7.75 3.00 -0.58
C PHE A 39 6.39 2.61 -0.03
N LEU A 40 5.90 1.42 -0.41
CA LEU A 40 4.63 0.90 0.05
C LEU A 40 4.65 0.63 1.56
N SER A 41 5.76 0.09 2.10
CA SER A 41 5.88 -0.11 3.54
C SER A 41 5.86 1.22 4.30
N THR A 42 6.52 2.25 3.79
CA THR A 42 6.48 3.59 4.39
C THR A 42 5.07 4.17 4.34
N GLN A 43 4.36 4.04 3.21
CA GLN A 43 2.96 4.46 3.10
C GLN A 43 2.06 3.75 4.11
N TRP A 44 2.27 2.45 4.33
CA TRP A 44 1.54 1.72 5.39
C TRP A 44 1.84 2.27 6.77
N CYS A 45 3.10 2.61 7.07
CA CYS A 45 3.47 3.23 8.35
C CYS A 45 2.79 4.58 8.54
N VAL A 46 2.87 5.47 7.53
CA VAL A 46 2.26 6.80 7.58
C VAL A 46 0.75 6.70 7.78
N ASN A 47 0.08 5.88 6.95
CA ASN A 47 -1.38 5.77 7.03
C ASN A 47 -1.84 5.11 8.32
N SER A 48 -1.05 4.20 8.89
CA SER A 48 -1.38 3.59 10.20
C SER A 48 -1.50 4.60 11.34
N GLY A 49 -1.05 5.85 11.13
CA GLY A 49 -1.27 6.98 12.04
C GLY A 49 -0.36 6.96 13.26
N HIS A 50 0.63 6.08 13.31
CA HIS A 50 1.48 5.92 14.48
C HIS A 50 2.86 6.53 14.17
N ASP A 51 3.16 7.68 14.76
CA ASP A 51 4.42 8.40 14.48
C ASP A 51 5.65 7.52 14.76
N ASN A 52 5.60 6.72 15.83
CA ASN A 52 6.68 5.79 16.19
C ASN A 52 6.90 4.66 15.16
N LEU A 53 5.95 4.40 14.26
CA LEU A 53 6.10 3.40 13.17
C LEU A 53 6.96 3.95 12.02
N SER A 54 6.94 5.27 11.81
CA SER A 54 7.75 5.92 10.78
C SER A 54 9.24 5.89 11.12
N GLU A 55 9.57 6.02 12.41
CA GLU A 55 10.93 5.91 12.94
C GLU A 55 11.41 4.46 13.11
N CYS A 56 10.49 3.50 13.20
CA CYS A 56 10.85 2.09 13.29
C CYS A 56 11.36 1.56 11.95
N ALA A 57 12.59 1.04 11.95
CA ALA A 57 13.13 0.32 10.81
C ALA A 57 12.22 -0.86 10.40
N ARG A 58 11.97 -1.03 9.09
CA ARG A 58 11.12 -2.09 8.51
C ARG A 58 11.45 -3.50 9.04
N GLN A 59 12.72 -3.78 9.28
CA GLN A 59 13.17 -5.06 9.80
C GLN A 59 12.74 -5.28 11.26
N SER A 60 12.65 -4.20 12.04
CA SER A 60 12.12 -4.21 13.40
C SER A 60 10.60 -4.40 13.40
N LEU A 61 9.86 -3.80 12.45
CA LEU A 61 8.41 -4.02 12.30
C LEU A 61 8.10 -5.51 12.06
N ARG A 62 8.81 -6.15 11.12
CA ARG A 62 8.65 -7.59 10.86
C ARG A 62 9.04 -8.45 12.05
N ARG A 63 10.15 -8.14 12.72
CA ARG A 63 10.59 -8.88 13.93
C ARG A 63 9.61 -8.74 15.09
N ARG A 64 8.97 -7.57 15.22
CA ARG A 64 7.94 -7.31 16.25
C ARG A 64 6.57 -7.87 15.87
N GLY A 65 6.41 -8.46 14.69
CA GLY A 65 5.14 -9.02 14.23
C GLY A 65 4.10 -7.95 13.90
N ALA A 66 4.54 -6.81 13.37
CA ALA A 66 3.65 -5.73 12.94
C ALA A 66 2.75 -6.20 11.79
N LEU A 67 1.44 -6.05 11.98
CA LEU A 67 0.39 -6.53 11.09
C LEU A 67 -0.72 -5.49 11.00
N LEU A 68 -1.46 -5.46 9.89
CA LEU A 68 -2.69 -4.68 9.75
C LEU A 68 -3.86 -5.61 9.43
N CYS A 69 -5.00 -5.40 10.09
CA CYS A 69 -6.20 -6.16 9.79
C CYS A 69 -6.88 -5.70 8.50
N GLU A 70 -7.65 -6.58 7.88
CA GLU A 70 -8.35 -6.34 6.61
C GLU A 70 -9.26 -5.12 6.61
N LYS A 71 -9.80 -4.70 7.77
CA LYS A 71 -10.68 -3.53 7.91
C LYS A 71 -10.03 -2.22 7.47
N HIS A 72 -8.69 -2.17 7.41
CA HIS A 72 -7.95 -0.97 6.99
C HIS A 72 -7.78 -0.88 5.46
N PHE A 73 -8.16 -1.94 4.73
CA PHE A 73 -8.07 -2.02 3.28
C PHE A 73 -9.47 -1.96 2.66
N ARG A 74 -9.59 -1.26 1.53
CA ARG A 74 -10.83 -1.29 0.74
C ARG A 74 -11.00 -2.66 0.07
N GLN A 75 -12.22 -3.13 -0.13
CA GLN A 75 -12.45 -4.42 -0.82
C GLN A 75 -11.84 -4.46 -2.23
N SER A 76 -11.72 -3.32 -2.91
CA SER A 76 -11.07 -3.20 -4.22
C SER A 76 -9.56 -3.42 -4.21
N GLN A 77 -8.93 -3.45 -3.02
CA GLN A 77 -7.50 -3.71 -2.86
C GLN A 77 -7.20 -5.20 -2.68
N PHE A 78 -8.23 -6.04 -2.66
CA PHE A 78 -8.09 -7.49 -2.58
C PHE A 78 -8.19 -8.09 -3.98
N MET A 79 -7.41 -9.14 -4.21
CA MET A 79 -7.52 -9.96 -5.40
C MET A 79 -8.86 -10.69 -5.40
N ALA A 80 -9.49 -10.80 -6.58
CA ALA A 80 -10.66 -11.65 -6.74
C ALA A 80 -10.28 -13.11 -6.43
N PRO A 81 -11.16 -13.87 -5.76
CA PRO A 81 -10.93 -15.30 -5.53
C PRO A 81 -10.76 -16.01 -6.89
N LYS A 82 -9.69 -16.81 -7.02
CA LYS A 82 -9.37 -17.54 -8.26
C LYS A 82 -10.41 -18.61 -8.61
N ASP A 83 -11.07 -19.15 -7.59
CA ASP A 83 -12.10 -20.18 -7.71
C ASP A 83 -13.33 -19.68 -6.96
N GLY A 84 -14.42 -19.44 -7.69
CA GLY A 84 -15.51 -18.54 -7.30
C GLY A 84 -16.41 -18.95 -6.12
N ASN A 85 -15.95 -19.73 -5.13
CA ASN A 85 -16.81 -20.08 -3.98
C ASN A 85 -16.11 -20.44 -2.66
N ASP A 86 -14.83 -20.14 -2.46
CA ASP A 86 -14.20 -20.42 -1.16
C ASP A 86 -14.36 -19.23 -0.21
N VAL A 87 -15.47 -19.20 0.52
CA VAL A 87 -15.72 -18.22 1.61
C VAL A 87 -14.60 -18.24 2.67
N ASN A 88 -13.85 -19.34 2.75
CA ASN A 88 -12.71 -19.53 3.67
C ASN A 88 -11.33 -19.32 3.04
N ALA A 89 -11.23 -18.94 1.75
CA ALA A 89 -9.92 -18.70 1.15
C ALA A 89 -9.23 -17.48 1.82
N PRO A 90 -7.89 -17.53 2.02
CA PRO A 90 -7.14 -16.36 2.45
C PRO A 90 -7.28 -15.28 1.38
N LYS A 91 -7.86 -14.12 1.75
CA LYS A 91 -7.94 -12.96 0.88
C LYS A 91 -6.52 -12.48 0.66
N GLN A 92 -6.15 -12.28 -0.59
CA GLN A 92 -4.84 -11.78 -0.94
C GLN A 92 -4.96 -10.29 -1.26
N LEU A 93 -4.06 -9.48 -0.70
CA LEU A 93 -3.95 -8.08 -1.08
C LEU A 93 -3.24 -7.98 -2.44
N LEU A 94 -3.65 -6.99 -3.23
CA LEU A 94 -2.89 -6.56 -4.40
C LEU A 94 -1.49 -6.12 -4.00
N TRP A 95 -0.54 -6.27 -4.91
CA TRP A 95 0.87 -5.93 -4.67
C TRP A 95 1.07 -4.43 -4.36
N ASN A 96 0.16 -3.58 -4.81
CA ASN A 96 0.11 -2.13 -4.59
C ASN A 96 -0.95 -1.72 -3.57
N ALA A 97 -1.46 -2.65 -2.76
CA ALA A 97 -2.53 -2.35 -1.82
C ALA A 97 -2.07 -1.37 -0.74
N ILE A 98 -2.87 -0.33 -0.49
CA ILE A 98 -2.60 0.69 0.54
C ILE A 98 -3.73 0.69 1.58
N PRO A 99 -3.41 0.60 2.88
CA PRO A 99 -4.40 0.75 3.92
C PRO A 99 -4.79 2.23 3.94
N THR A 100 -6.03 2.51 3.57
CA THR A 100 -6.56 3.87 3.41
C THR A 100 -7.73 4.15 4.35
N LEU A 101 -8.20 3.13 5.06
CA LEU A 101 -9.30 3.23 6.00
C LEU A 101 -8.74 3.36 7.42
N PHE A 102 -8.36 4.58 7.77
CA PHE A 102 -8.03 4.95 9.14
C PHE A 102 -8.98 6.05 9.62
N PRO A 103 -9.53 5.94 10.83
CA PRO A 103 -10.27 7.04 11.42
C PRO A 103 -9.26 8.14 11.74
N LEU A 104 -9.15 9.11 10.84
CA LEU A 104 -8.49 10.37 11.17
C LEU A 104 -9.26 10.97 12.35
N PRO A 105 -8.58 11.53 13.36
CA PRO A 105 -9.27 12.40 14.31
C PRO A 105 -9.83 13.55 13.49
N LEU A 106 -11.14 13.49 13.24
CA LEU A 106 -11.87 14.58 12.63
C LEU A 106 -11.74 15.75 13.59
N GLU A 107 -10.97 16.77 13.21
CA GLU A 107 -11.34 18.09 13.64
C GLU A 107 -12.80 18.30 13.20
N PRO A 108 -13.71 18.69 14.10
CA PRO A 108 -15.14 18.72 13.82
C PRO A 108 -15.48 19.90 12.91
N GLU A 109 -15.15 19.84 11.62
CA GLU A 109 -15.39 20.96 10.70
C GLU A 109 -16.02 20.46 9.39
N ALA A 110 -17.34 20.67 9.31
CA ALA A 110 -18.16 20.92 8.12
C ALA A 110 -18.20 19.92 6.94
N SER A 111 -19.38 19.30 6.77
CA SER A 111 -20.11 19.03 5.52
C SER A 111 -19.37 19.08 4.17
N VAL A 112 -19.38 17.97 3.41
CA VAL A 112 -19.81 17.93 1.98
C VAL A 112 -20.05 16.46 1.59
N GLY A 113 -21.21 16.20 1.00
CA GLY A 113 -21.67 14.87 0.63
C GLY A 113 -21.20 14.35 -0.72
N LYS A 114 -21.50 13.06 -0.93
CA LYS A 114 -21.91 12.35 -2.17
C LYS A 114 -21.21 11.00 -2.29
N GLN A 115 -21.95 9.94 -1.98
CA GLN A 115 -21.70 8.59 -2.50
C GLN A 115 -22.77 8.28 -3.56
N SER A 116 -22.34 8.28 -4.82
CA SER A 116 -23.01 7.59 -5.93
C SER A 116 -21.91 6.74 -6.58
N LYS A 117 -21.87 5.42 -6.34
CA LYS A 117 -22.47 4.34 -7.14
C LYS A 117 -21.98 4.25 -8.59
N ALA A 118 -21.50 3.03 -8.90
CA ALA A 118 -21.50 2.30 -10.18
C ALA A 118 -20.33 2.46 -11.17
N ALA A 119 -19.74 1.31 -11.51
CA ALA A 119 -19.05 0.99 -12.77
C ALA A 119 -20.10 0.45 -13.79
N PRO A 120 -19.81 -0.13 -14.99
CA PRO A 120 -18.56 -0.25 -15.77
C PRO A 120 -18.74 -0.09 -17.34
N GLN A 121 -17.66 -0.36 -18.10
CA GLN A 121 -17.57 -1.00 -19.47
C GLN A 121 -17.41 -0.16 -20.77
N GLU A 122 -16.27 -0.45 -21.43
CA GLU A 122 -16.00 -0.85 -22.84
C GLU A 122 -16.40 0.01 -24.06
N ALA A 123 -15.49 -0.07 -25.05
CA ALA A 123 -15.64 0.09 -26.51
C ALA A 123 -15.51 1.50 -27.13
N GLY A 124 -14.58 1.64 -28.09
CA GLY A 124 -14.53 2.78 -29.00
C GLY A 124 -13.22 2.93 -29.77
N SER A 125 -13.15 2.26 -30.91
CA SER A 125 -12.12 2.43 -31.96
C SER A 125 -12.04 3.87 -32.48
N GLY A 126 -10.86 4.33 -32.91
CA GLY A 126 -10.69 5.65 -33.52
C GLY A 126 -9.24 5.98 -33.85
N GLU A 127 -8.79 5.50 -35.00
CA GLU A 127 -7.57 5.90 -35.71
C GLU A 127 -7.65 7.39 -36.09
N GLU A 128 -6.63 8.20 -35.79
CA GLU A 128 -6.23 9.29 -36.69
C GLU A 128 -4.77 9.70 -36.46
N ARG A 129 -3.95 9.44 -37.47
CA ARG A 129 -2.63 10.03 -37.69
C ARG A 129 -2.78 11.51 -38.02
N LYS A 130 -1.97 12.38 -37.41
CA LYS A 130 -1.33 13.49 -38.16
C LYS A 130 -0.02 13.98 -37.52
N GLN A 131 1.07 13.70 -38.25
CA GLN A 131 2.29 14.47 -38.52
C GLN A 131 2.85 15.45 -37.46
N GLU A 132 4.00 15.06 -36.93
CA GLU A 132 5.33 15.71 -37.11
C GLU A 132 5.37 17.25 -37.21
N ASN A 133 6.01 17.88 -36.21
CA ASN A 133 6.76 19.11 -36.40
C ASN A 133 8.21 18.84 -35.99
N VAL A 134 9.06 18.58 -36.97
CA VAL A 134 10.52 18.63 -36.87
C VAL A 134 10.91 20.04 -37.30
N GLU A 135 11.31 20.87 -36.35
CA GLU A 135 12.16 22.04 -36.58
C GLU A 135 12.56 22.62 -35.22
N ASP A 136 13.83 22.99 -35.07
CA ASP A 136 14.42 23.69 -33.93
C ASP A 136 15.04 22.85 -32.79
N TYR A 137 16.05 22.02 -33.11
CA TYR A 137 17.19 21.86 -32.20
C TYR A 137 18.49 21.58 -32.97
N GLU A 138 18.84 22.50 -33.86
CA GLU A 138 20.17 22.59 -34.47
C GLU A 138 20.82 23.91 -34.04
N MET A 139 21.36 23.99 -32.81
CA MET A 139 22.39 24.99 -32.47
C MET A 139 23.02 24.72 -31.10
N ALA A 140 24.16 24.02 -31.10
CA ALA A 140 25.33 24.32 -30.27
C ALA A 140 26.45 23.31 -30.57
N ALA A 141 27.06 23.43 -31.75
CA ALA A 141 28.40 22.91 -31.97
C ALA A 141 29.36 23.63 -31.01
N LEU A 142 29.95 22.90 -30.05
CA LEU A 142 31.03 23.43 -29.23
C LEU A 142 32.30 23.55 -30.08
N PRO A 143 33.02 24.69 -30.05
CA PRO A 143 34.27 24.85 -30.79
C PRO A 143 35.33 23.90 -30.27
N THR A 144 35.93 23.11 -31.16
CA THR A 144 37.17 22.39 -30.91
C THR A 144 38.28 23.42 -30.68
N PHE A 145 38.82 23.51 -29.46
CA PHE A 145 40.03 24.25 -29.19
C PHE A 145 41.20 23.62 -29.96
N GLY A 146 41.60 24.26 -31.05
CA GLY A 146 42.95 24.15 -31.57
C GLY A 146 43.89 24.85 -30.58
N ARG A 147 44.87 24.12 -30.05
CA ARG A 147 46.04 24.71 -29.41
C ARG A 147 47.28 24.21 -30.14
N GLU A 148 47.91 25.16 -30.83
CA GLU A 148 49.18 25.03 -31.52
C GLU A 148 50.28 24.40 -30.65
N ARG A 149 51.15 23.62 -31.30
CA ARG A 149 52.62 23.68 -31.14
C ARG A 149 53.30 23.19 -32.42
#